data_AF-A0A352FHA8-F1
#
_entry.id   AF-A0A352FHA8-F1
#
_cell.length_a   1.000
_cell.length_b   1.000
_cell.length_c   1.000
_cell.angle_alpha   90.00
_cell.angle_beta   90.00
_cell.angle_gamma   90.00
#
_symmetry.space_group_name_H-M   'P 1'
#
loop_
_entity.id
_entity.type
_entity.pdbx_description
1 polymer ?
#
loop_
_entity_poly.entity_id
_entity_poly.type
_entity_poly.pdbx_seq_one_letter_code
_entity_poly.pdbx_strand_id
1 'polypeptide(L)'
;MNDDMIFKICLLAALGVYGMTSLVRPQPKDTIKLDRTIPDLQITGAPTSLVLQRVAGSSSVPIGIEALPEIDGQTRTIDVRLKGATVRAVLDLVVKKDPRYVWQTAGPVINVFPKGPKDPLLGTIVSHFEVKNVNREEAIRALENSIEVQKILAETSLSDRTLKSLPGDSEYGLPKFSLDLKDSSVRSILNSIMLKSSSKSWVFFRYGARKDSFSVLMH
;
A
#
# COMPACT_ATOMS: atom_id res chain seq x y z
N MET A 1 -19.37 -71.33 -4.99
CA MET A 1 -18.66 -71.90 -6.15
C MET A 1 -18.29 -70.74 -7.04
N ASN A 2 -17.07 -70.26 -7.19
CA ASN A 2 -15.72 -70.71 -6.85
C ASN A 2 -14.90 -69.41 -6.60
N ASP A 3 -14.11 -69.37 -5.53
CA ASP A 3 -12.63 -69.50 -5.51
C ASP A 3 -11.90 -68.36 -6.23
N ASP A 4 -11.28 -67.42 -5.53
CA ASP A 4 -9.97 -67.54 -4.85
C ASP A 4 -8.82 -67.33 -5.85
N MET A 5 -8.23 -66.13 -5.85
CA MET A 5 -6.85 -65.97 -6.31
C MET A 5 -6.18 -64.76 -5.64
N ILE A 6 -5.46 -65.12 -4.58
CA ILE A 6 -4.41 -64.38 -3.88
C ILE A 6 -3.28 -64.01 -4.84
N PHE A 7 -2.85 -62.74 -4.86
CA PHE A 7 -1.45 -62.40 -5.08
C PHE A 7 -1.04 -61.16 -4.26
N LYS A 8 -0.30 -61.43 -3.18
CA LYS A 8 0.50 -60.45 -2.43
C LYS A 8 1.75 -60.11 -3.25
N ILE A 9 2.02 -58.85 -3.54
CA ILE A 9 3.40 -58.32 -3.63
C ILE A 9 3.46 -56.93 -2.99
N CYS A 10 4.33 -56.83 -1.99
CA CYS A 10 4.74 -55.65 -1.27
C CYS A 10 5.48 -54.65 -2.17
N LEU A 11 5.19 -53.36 -2.03
CA LEU A 11 6.22 -52.31 -2.14
C LEU A 11 5.82 -51.09 -1.30
N LEU A 12 6.20 -51.11 -0.02
CA LEU A 12 6.21 -49.93 0.83
C LEU A 12 7.41 -49.06 0.41
N ALA A 13 7.18 -48.08 -0.46
CA ALA A 13 8.13 -47.00 -0.67
C ALA A 13 7.96 -45.97 0.45
N ALA A 14 8.78 -46.07 1.49
CA ALA A 14 8.95 -45.01 2.49
C ALA A 14 9.65 -43.82 1.82
N LEU A 15 8.87 -42.94 1.18
CA LEU A 15 9.36 -41.65 0.72
C LEU A 15 9.61 -40.78 1.95
N GLY A 16 10.89 -40.69 2.33
CA GLY A 16 11.37 -39.74 3.33
C GLY A 16 11.00 -38.32 2.90
N VAL A 17 9.99 -37.75 3.56
CA VAL A 17 9.70 -36.33 3.52
C VAL A 17 10.86 -35.62 4.22
N TYR A 18 11.92 -35.33 3.47
CA TYR A 18 12.92 -34.35 3.88
C TYR A 18 12.20 -33.01 3.93
N GLY A 19 11.69 -32.67 5.11
CA GLY A 19 11.23 -31.34 5.43
C GLY A 19 12.40 -30.38 5.24
N MET A 20 12.49 -29.76 4.07
CA MET A 20 13.24 -28.53 3.89
C MET A 20 12.52 -27.48 4.75
N THR A 21 12.82 -27.45 6.04
CA THR A 21 12.53 -26.30 6.89
C THR A 21 13.33 -25.15 6.30
N SER A 22 12.69 -24.38 5.42
CA SER A 22 13.22 -23.12 4.94
C SER A 22 13.58 -22.31 6.18
N LEU A 23 14.87 -22.06 6.37
CA LEU A 23 15.36 -21.15 7.40
C LEU A 23 14.83 -19.76 7.01
N VAL A 24 13.65 -19.43 7.50
CA VAL A 24 13.11 -18.08 7.45
C VAL A 24 14.08 -17.24 8.27
N ARG A 25 15.01 -16.56 7.58
CA ARG A 25 15.86 -15.57 8.23
C ARG A 25 14.91 -14.54 8.86
N PRO A 26 14.95 -14.32 10.18
CA PRO A 26 14.17 -13.24 10.78
C PRO A 26 14.63 -11.95 10.11
N GLN A 27 13.76 -11.39 9.27
CA GLN A 27 13.95 -10.04 8.75
C GLN A 27 14.11 -9.14 9.98
N PRO A 28 15.10 -8.23 10.00
CA PRO A 28 15.19 -7.24 11.05
C PRO A 28 13.80 -6.63 11.24
N LYS A 29 13.29 -6.64 12.47
CA LYS A 29 12.05 -5.92 12.79
C LYS A 29 12.35 -4.44 12.63
N ASP A 30 12.32 -3.94 11.41
CA ASP A 30 12.30 -2.52 11.10
C ASP A 30 11.01 -1.97 11.70
N THR A 31 11.13 -1.63 12.98
CA THR A 31 10.01 -1.25 13.82
C THR A 31 9.70 0.19 13.44
N ILE A 32 8.45 0.44 13.01
CA ILE A 32 7.98 1.79 12.72
C ILE A 32 8.26 2.68 13.92
N LYS A 33 8.93 3.82 13.66
CA LYS A 33 9.28 4.81 14.68
C LYS A 33 8.06 5.69 15.03
N LEU A 34 7.04 5.09 15.62
CA LEU A 34 5.82 5.80 16.06
C LEU A 34 6.10 6.85 17.14
N ASP A 35 7.18 6.67 17.90
CA ASP A 35 7.61 7.58 18.96
C ASP A 35 8.51 8.71 18.44
N ARG A 36 8.76 8.77 17.11
CA ARG A 36 9.50 9.88 16.52
C ARG A 36 8.72 11.18 16.74
N THR A 37 9.40 12.17 17.29
CA THR A 37 8.83 13.48 17.55
C THR A 37 8.80 14.33 16.28
N ILE A 38 7.68 15.02 16.08
CA ILE A 38 7.50 16.08 15.09
C ILE A 38 7.64 17.42 15.85
N PRO A 39 8.71 18.20 15.59
CA PRO A 39 9.02 19.40 16.38
C PRO A 39 7.88 20.41 16.40
N ASP A 40 7.28 20.67 15.24
CA ASP A 40 6.16 21.59 15.07
C ASP A 40 5.31 21.16 13.88
N LEU A 41 4.00 21.12 14.05
CA LEU A 41 3.03 20.82 13.01
C LEU A 41 1.83 21.74 13.16
N GLN A 42 1.73 22.71 12.25
CA GLN A 42 0.65 23.68 12.21
C GLN A 42 0.01 23.68 10.84
N ILE A 43 -1.18 23.12 10.76
CA ILE A 43 -1.97 23.02 9.53
C ILE A 43 -3.40 23.43 9.87
N THR A 44 -3.96 24.37 9.11
CA THR A 44 -5.33 24.87 9.28
C THR A 44 -6.09 24.68 7.97
N GLY A 45 -7.33 24.20 8.04
CA GLY A 45 -8.22 24.09 6.88
C GLY A 45 -7.74 23.13 5.79
N ALA A 46 -7.02 22.06 6.14
CA ALA A 46 -6.47 21.12 5.16
C ALA A 46 -7.24 19.79 5.10
N PRO A 47 -7.32 19.13 3.93
CA PRO A 47 -7.81 17.76 3.82
C PRO A 47 -6.98 16.79 4.67
N THR A 48 -7.62 15.77 5.25
CA THR A 48 -6.95 14.73 6.06
C THR A 48 -5.74 14.11 5.34
N SER A 49 -5.85 13.85 4.03
CA SER A 49 -4.76 13.31 3.22
C SER A 49 -3.54 14.24 3.15
N LEU A 50 -3.76 15.55 3.02
CA LEU A 50 -2.69 16.54 2.99
C LEU A 50 -1.98 16.66 4.35
N VAL A 51 -2.74 16.63 5.45
CA VAL A 51 -2.17 16.59 6.81
C VAL A 51 -1.25 15.38 6.96
N LEU A 52 -1.71 14.20 6.54
CA LEU A 52 -0.94 12.96 6.64
C LEU A 52 0.32 12.95 5.75
N GLN A 53 0.25 13.51 4.54
CA GLN A 53 1.43 13.70 3.69
C GLN A 53 2.48 14.60 4.37
N ARG A 54 2.04 15.69 5.00
CA ARG A 54 2.94 16.58 5.77
C ARG A 54 3.58 15.85 6.95
N VAL A 55 2.81 15.04 7.67
CA VAL A 55 3.33 14.17 8.74
C VAL A 55 4.39 13.22 8.21
N ALA A 56 4.15 12.57 7.07
CA ALA A 56 5.11 11.66 6.44
C ALA A 56 6.42 12.37 6.08
N GLY A 57 6.33 13.56 5.46
CA GLY A 57 7.49 14.39 5.12
C GLY A 57 8.30 14.83 6.35
N SER A 58 7.64 15.43 7.35
CA SER A 58 8.30 15.97 8.55
C SER A 58 8.90 14.90 9.46
N SER A 59 8.27 13.71 9.52
CA SER A 59 8.73 12.60 10.36
C SER A 59 9.58 11.58 9.60
N SER A 60 9.71 11.68 8.28
CA SER A 60 10.29 10.64 7.42
C SER A 60 9.74 9.22 7.68
N VAL A 61 8.55 9.11 8.27
CA VAL A 61 7.87 7.82 8.47
C VAL A 61 7.04 7.55 7.21
N PRO A 62 7.19 6.40 6.54
CA PRO A 62 6.43 6.10 5.34
C PRO A 62 4.93 5.94 5.63
N ILE A 63 4.08 6.65 4.89
CA ILE A 63 2.61 6.60 5.06
C ILE A 63 1.89 6.34 3.73
N GLY A 64 1.15 5.24 3.66
CA GLY A 64 0.17 4.97 2.60
C GLY A 64 -1.21 5.49 2.98
N ILE A 65 -1.87 6.23 2.09
CA ILE A 65 -3.12 6.93 2.39
C ILE A 65 -4.18 6.51 1.36
N GLU A 66 -5.29 5.94 1.82
CA GLU A 66 -6.51 5.73 1.02
C GLU A 66 -7.49 6.85 1.36
N ALA A 67 -7.51 7.90 0.54
CA ALA A 67 -8.34 9.06 0.78
C ALA A 67 -9.80 8.81 0.33
N LEU A 68 -10.72 9.27 1.19
CA LEU A 68 -12.15 9.31 0.87
C LEU A 68 -12.40 10.26 -0.30
N PRO A 69 -13.33 9.91 -1.21
CA PRO A 69 -13.77 10.82 -2.24
C PRO A 69 -14.43 12.06 -1.63
N GLU A 70 -14.38 13.17 -2.35
CA GLU A 70 -15.16 14.36 -2.00
C GLU A 70 -16.65 14.01 -2.09
N ILE A 71 -17.44 14.42 -1.09
CA ILE A 71 -18.89 14.25 -1.08
C ILE A 71 -19.48 15.62 -1.39
N ASP A 72 -20.31 15.72 -2.42
CA ASP A 72 -20.96 16.97 -2.84
C ASP A 72 -19.99 18.14 -3.12
N GLY A 73 -18.78 17.82 -3.59
CA GLY A 73 -17.71 18.81 -3.84
C GLY A 73 -17.15 19.45 -2.57
N GLN A 74 -17.50 18.95 -1.38
CA GLN A 74 -16.99 19.44 -0.11
C GLN A 74 -15.94 18.48 0.45
N THR A 75 -14.69 18.91 0.38
CA THR A 75 -13.62 18.24 1.12
C THR A 75 -13.67 18.65 2.58
N ARG A 76 -13.90 17.68 3.47
CA ARG A 76 -13.78 17.89 4.91
C ARG A 76 -12.34 18.25 5.24
N THR A 77 -12.18 19.41 5.86
CA THR A 77 -10.89 19.90 6.34
C THR A 77 -10.77 19.73 7.84
N ILE A 78 -9.53 19.65 8.32
CA ILE A 78 -9.20 19.56 9.75
C ILE A 78 -8.09 20.55 10.10
N ASP A 79 -8.10 20.97 11.35
CA ASP A 79 -7.05 21.78 11.95
C ASP A 79 -6.20 20.91 12.89
N VAL A 80 -4.89 20.95 12.68
CA VAL A 80 -3.90 20.25 13.51
C VAL A 80 -2.84 21.25 13.94
N ARG A 81 -2.71 21.43 15.26
CA ARG A 81 -1.70 22.28 15.89
C ARG A 81 -1.08 21.52 17.04
N LEU A 82 0.15 21.06 16.86
CA LEU A 82 0.89 20.27 17.84
C LEU A 82 2.36 20.68 17.80
N LYS A 83 3.00 20.73 18.96
CA LYS A 83 4.43 21.00 19.12
C LYS A 83 5.07 19.87 19.92
N GLY A 84 6.16 19.31 19.43
CA GLY A 84 6.87 18.22 20.09
C GLY A 84 6.04 16.93 20.26
N ALA A 85 5.06 16.69 19.38
CA ALA A 85 4.21 15.50 19.46
C ALA A 85 4.84 14.31 18.74
N THR A 86 4.60 13.08 19.22
CA THR A 86 5.03 11.86 18.52
C THR A 86 4.16 11.61 17.28
N VAL A 87 4.68 10.87 16.29
CA VAL A 87 3.91 10.44 15.11
C VAL A 87 2.60 9.76 15.53
N ARG A 88 2.63 8.89 16.54
CA ARG A 88 1.42 8.28 17.12
C ARG A 88 0.40 9.31 17.59
N ALA A 89 0.82 10.27 18.41
CA ALA A 89 -0.08 11.29 18.94
C ALA A 89 -0.71 12.15 17.83
N VAL A 90 0.06 12.43 16.77
CA VAL A 90 -0.48 13.14 15.60
C VAL A 90 -1.52 12.28 14.86
N LEU A 91 -1.24 11.00 14.60
CA LEU A 91 -2.17 10.09 13.92
C LEU A 91 -3.47 9.91 14.72
N ASP A 92 -3.36 9.76 16.03
CA ASP A 92 -4.51 9.64 16.93
C ASP A 92 -5.35 10.92 16.92
N LEU A 93 -4.72 12.10 16.91
CA LEU A 93 -5.42 13.37 16.76
C LEU A 93 -6.12 13.49 15.39
N VAL A 94 -5.45 13.11 14.31
CA VAL A 94 -6.01 13.16 12.95
C VAL A 94 -7.25 12.29 12.86
N VAL A 95 -7.20 11.04 13.34
CA VAL A 95 -8.37 10.14 13.39
C VAL A 95 -9.45 10.66 14.34
N LYS A 96 -9.08 11.29 15.46
CA LYS A 96 -10.06 11.94 16.34
C LYS A 96 -10.81 13.09 15.65
N LYS A 97 -10.13 13.87 14.79
CA LYS A 97 -10.71 14.99 14.04
C LYS A 97 -11.51 14.53 12.81
N ASP A 98 -11.08 13.45 12.17
CA ASP A 98 -11.79 12.79 11.07
C ASP A 98 -12.03 11.30 11.39
N PRO A 99 -13.08 10.99 12.18
CA PRO A 99 -13.33 9.63 12.71
C PRO A 99 -13.75 8.62 11.64
N ARG A 100 -13.86 9.04 10.37
CA ARG A 100 -14.09 8.15 9.23
C ARG A 100 -12.87 7.32 8.87
N TYR A 101 -11.68 7.71 9.34
CA TYR A 101 -10.43 7.00 9.11
C TYR A 101 -10.03 6.11 10.29
N VAL A 102 -9.18 5.15 9.99
CA VAL A 102 -8.34 4.39 10.93
C VAL A 102 -6.93 4.32 10.38
N TRP A 103 -5.97 4.05 11.25
CA TRP A 103 -4.60 3.78 10.84
C TRP A 103 -4.14 2.43 11.42
N GLN A 104 -3.28 1.73 10.68
CA GLN A 104 -2.63 0.49 11.12
C GLN A 104 -1.19 0.42 10.60
N THR A 105 -0.35 -0.34 11.27
CA THR A 105 1.01 -0.63 10.79
C THR A 105 1.03 -1.84 9.86
N ALA A 106 1.89 -1.80 8.83
CA ALA A 106 2.21 -2.93 7.97
C ALA A 106 3.71 -2.92 7.66
N GLY A 107 4.48 -3.72 8.43
CA GLY A 107 5.94 -3.67 8.36
C GLY A 107 6.46 -2.27 8.75
N PRO A 108 7.29 -1.61 7.92
CA PRO A 108 7.80 -0.25 8.17
C PRO A 108 6.86 0.88 7.68
N VAL A 109 5.65 0.56 7.21
CA VAL A 109 4.70 1.54 6.66
C VAL A 109 3.46 1.68 7.53
N ILE A 110 2.99 2.92 7.69
CA ILE A 110 1.68 3.22 8.29
C ILE A 110 0.66 3.32 7.15
N ASN A 111 -0.42 2.56 7.22
CA ASN A 111 -1.54 2.70 6.29
C ASN A 111 -2.68 3.44 7.01
N VAL A 112 -3.17 4.52 6.40
CA VAL A 112 -4.36 5.25 6.86
C VAL A 112 -5.45 5.09 5.81
N PHE A 113 -6.61 4.57 6.21
CA PHE A 113 -7.69 4.21 5.29
C PHE A 113 -9.06 4.37 5.97
N PRO A 114 -10.16 4.41 5.20
CA PRO A 114 -11.50 4.57 5.76
C PRO A 114 -11.93 3.36 6.59
N LYS A 115 -12.77 3.56 7.62
CA LYS A 115 -13.39 2.47 8.41
C LYS A 115 -14.38 1.62 7.63
N GLY A 116 -14.86 2.12 6.49
CA GLY A 116 -15.86 1.47 5.65
C GLY A 116 -15.30 0.32 4.80
N PRO A 117 -16.06 -0.11 3.78
CA PRO A 117 -15.58 -1.04 2.78
C PRO A 117 -14.27 -0.52 2.19
N LYS A 118 -13.26 -1.39 2.15
CA LYS A 118 -11.96 -1.10 1.55
C LYS A 118 -12.10 -1.06 0.04
N ASP A 119 -11.28 -0.25 -0.63
CA ASP A 119 -11.23 -0.27 -2.08
C ASP A 119 -10.84 -1.67 -2.61
N PRO A 120 -11.64 -2.29 -3.51
CA PRO A 120 -11.33 -3.61 -4.05
C PRO A 120 -9.99 -3.62 -4.80
N LEU A 121 -9.64 -2.54 -5.51
CA LEU A 121 -8.39 -2.45 -6.27
C LEU A 121 -7.17 -2.54 -5.35
N LEU A 122 -7.19 -1.85 -4.20
CA LEU A 122 -6.08 -1.91 -3.24
C LEU A 122 -5.95 -3.28 -2.57
N GLY A 123 -7.03 -4.07 -2.54
CA GLY A 123 -7.07 -5.43 -2.04
C GLY A 123 -6.69 -6.51 -3.05
N THR A 124 -6.69 -6.19 -4.35
CA THR A 124 -6.37 -7.14 -5.42
C THR A 124 -4.98 -7.74 -5.23
N ILE A 125 -4.89 -9.07 -5.27
CA ILE A 125 -3.65 -9.82 -5.18
C ILE A 125 -3.06 -9.93 -6.59
N VAL A 126 -1.80 -9.51 -6.74
CA VAL A 126 -0.99 -9.72 -7.93
C VAL A 126 -0.08 -10.91 -7.66
N SER A 127 -0.21 -11.94 -8.50
CA SER A 127 0.49 -13.21 -8.34
C SER A 127 2.01 -13.04 -8.42
N HIS A 128 2.49 -12.26 -9.38
CA HIS A 128 3.90 -11.90 -9.53
C HIS A 128 4.04 -10.48 -10.07
N PHE A 129 4.75 -9.63 -9.33
CA PHE A 129 5.10 -8.27 -9.72
C PHE A 129 6.62 -8.12 -9.75
N GLU A 130 7.17 -7.98 -10.95
CA GLU A 130 8.61 -7.83 -11.17
C GLU A 130 8.89 -6.58 -12.01
N VAL A 131 9.82 -5.75 -11.55
CA VAL A 131 10.37 -4.63 -12.31
C VAL A 131 11.87 -4.55 -12.07
N LYS A 132 12.63 -4.16 -13.11
CA LYS A 132 14.10 -4.11 -13.06
C LYS A 132 14.62 -2.76 -13.52
N ASN A 133 15.43 -2.12 -12.68
CA ASN A 133 16.10 -0.86 -13.00
C ASN A 133 15.13 0.22 -13.50
N VAL A 134 13.99 0.32 -12.84
CA VAL A 134 12.93 1.29 -13.16
C VAL A 134 12.87 2.39 -12.11
N ASN A 135 12.42 3.57 -12.49
CA ASN A 135 12.03 4.61 -11.55
C ASN A 135 10.62 4.34 -10.98
N ARG A 136 10.16 5.18 -10.04
CA ARG A 136 8.84 5.01 -9.41
C ARG A 136 7.66 5.12 -10.36
N GLU A 137 7.75 5.99 -11.37
CA GLU A 137 6.66 6.22 -12.32
C GLU A 137 6.51 5.03 -13.27
N GLU A 138 7.64 4.51 -13.75
CA GLU A 138 7.72 3.28 -14.52
C GLU A 138 7.19 2.07 -13.72
N ALA A 139 7.52 1.97 -12.42
CA ALA A 139 7.01 0.92 -11.55
C ALA A 139 5.49 1.02 -11.32
N ILE A 140 4.95 2.24 -11.11
CA ILE A 140 3.51 2.48 -10.98
C ILE A 140 2.79 2.11 -12.29
N ARG A 141 3.34 2.50 -13.44
CA ARG A 141 2.80 2.15 -14.76
C ARG A 141 2.83 0.63 -14.98
N ALA A 142 3.89 -0.06 -14.56
CA ALA A 142 3.96 -1.52 -14.64
C ALA A 142 2.87 -2.18 -13.77
N LEU A 143 2.63 -1.66 -12.56
CA LEU A 143 1.59 -2.16 -11.66
C LEU A 143 0.20 -1.97 -12.27
N GLU A 144 -0.06 -0.79 -12.83
CA GLU A 144 -1.31 -0.49 -13.53
C GLU A 144 -1.58 -1.50 -14.65
N ASN A 145 -0.56 -1.85 -15.42
CA ASN A 145 -0.66 -2.76 -16.56
C ASN A 145 -0.59 -4.25 -16.18
N SER A 146 -0.56 -4.61 -14.90
CA SER A 146 -0.65 -6.02 -14.48
C SER A 146 -2.02 -6.62 -14.80
N ILE A 147 -2.05 -7.92 -15.13
CA ILE A 147 -3.27 -8.62 -15.59
C ILE A 147 -4.37 -8.54 -14.55
N GLU A 148 -4.04 -8.75 -13.27
CA GLU A 148 -4.97 -8.75 -12.15
C GLU A 148 -5.54 -7.36 -11.88
N VAL A 149 -4.70 -6.31 -12.02
CA VAL A 149 -5.16 -4.92 -11.92
C VAL A 149 -6.09 -4.59 -13.10
N GLN A 150 -5.70 -4.91 -14.34
CA GLN A 150 -6.55 -4.67 -15.51
C GLN A 150 -7.89 -5.39 -15.40
N LYS A 151 -7.90 -6.63 -14.87
CA LYS A 151 -9.12 -7.40 -14.63
C LYS A 151 -10.06 -6.70 -13.66
N ILE A 152 -9.58 -6.28 -12.48
CA ILE A 152 -10.44 -5.62 -11.50
C ILE A 152 -10.94 -4.25 -12.01
N LEU A 153 -10.13 -3.53 -12.80
CA LEU A 153 -10.54 -2.28 -13.43
C LEU A 153 -11.70 -2.50 -14.42
N ALA A 154 -11.62 -3.57 -15.23
CA ALA A 154 -12.69 -3.94 -16.15
C ALA A 154 -13.97 -4.36 -15.41
N GLU A 155 -13.86 -5.15 -14.34
CA GLU A 155 -15.00 -5.61 -13.54
C GLU A 155 -15.70 -4.46 -12.79
N THR A 156 -14.95 -3.45 -12.36
CA THR A 156 -15.47 -2.32 -11.58
C THR A 156 -15.91 -1.13 -12.43
N SER A 157 -15.90 -1.26 -13.76
CA SER A 157 -16.26 -0.18 -14.70
C SER A 157 -15.48 1.12 -14.46
N LEU A 158 -14.23 1.01 -14.03
CA LEU A 158 -13.35 2.18 -13.83
C LEU A 158 -12.84 2.66 -15.20
N SER A 159 -13.45 3.73 -15.71
CA SER A 159 -13.31 4.19 -17.10
C SER A 159 -12.20 5.21 -17.34
N ASP A 160 -11.73 5.92 -16.32
CA ASP A 160 -10.66 6.92 -16.46
C ASP A 160 -9.51 6.67 -15.48
N ARG A 161 -8.30 6.61 -16.05
CA ARG A 161 -7.06 6.19 -15.40
C ARG A 161 -6.13 7.38 -15.41
N THR A 162 -5.95 8.01 -14.27
CA THR A 162 -4.95 9.05 -14.15
C THR A 162 -4.02 8.72 -12.99
N LEU A 163 -2.98 7.93 -13.25
CA LEU A 163 -1.83 7.82 -12.37
C LEU A 163 -0.90 9.01 -12.64
N LYS A 164 -1.09 10.09 -11.91
CA LYS A 164 -0.22 11.28 -11.97
C LYS A 164 0.81 11.21 -10.86
N SER A 165 2.07 11.08 -11.23
CA SER A 165 3.16 11.62 -10.42
C SER A 165 3.04 13.15 -10.49
N LEU A 166 2.98 13.84 -9.36
CA LEU A 166 2.89 15.30 -9.40
C LEU A 166 4.22 15.85 -9.96
N PRO A 167 4.18 16.81 -10.90
CA PRO A 167 5.38 17.43 -11.44
C PRO A 167 6.05 18.22 -10.30
N GLY A 168 7.18 17.71 -9.83
CA GLY A 168 7.91 18.29 -8.71
C GLY A 168 9.37 17.86 -8.72
N ASP A 169 9.63 16.65 -9.17
CA ASP A 169 10.98 16.19 -9.47
C ASP A 169 11.14 16.17 -10.99
N SER A 170 12.12 16.90 -11.52
CA SER A 170 12.49 16.79 -12.93
C SER A 170 12.64 15.33 -13.31
N GLU A 171 12.07 14.89 -14.44
CA GLU A 171 12.18 13.50 -14.94
C GLU A 171 13.63 12.98 -14.95
N TYR A 172 14.59 13.90 -15.04
CA TYR A 172 16.01 13.65 -14.89
C TYR A 172 16.40 13.35 -13.43
N GLY A 173 16.72 12.08 -13.16
CA GLY A 173 17.45 11.67 -11.95
C GLY A 173 16.65 10.95 -10.87
N LEU A 174 15.42 10.49 -11.16
CA LEU A 174 14.69 9.65 -10.21
C LEU A 174 15.48 8.36 -9.89
N PRO A 175 15.64 7.99 -8.59
CA PRO A 175 16.32 6.77 -8.20
C PRO A 175 15.70 5.55 -8.87
N LYS A 176 16.55 4.73 -9.52
CA LYS A 176 16.15 3.47 -10.10
C LYS A 176 16.25 2.34 -9.09
N PHE A 177 15.32 1.40 -9.16
CA PHE A 177 15.29 0.23 -8.28
C PHE A 177 14.71 -0.98 -9.02
N SER A 178 14.77 -2.12 -8.34
CA SER A 178 14.15 -3.36 -8.78
C SER A 178 13.26 -3.90 -7.66
N LEU A 179 12.16 -4.55 -8.04
CA LEU A 179 11.25 -5.26 -7.14
C LEU A 179 10.95 -6.63 -7.76
N ASP A 180 10.84 -7.63 -6.89
CA ASP A 180 10.35 -8.96 -7.21
C ASP A 180 9.47 -9.39 -6.03
N LEU A 181 8.16 -9.35 -6.24
CA LEU A 181 7.14 -9.59 -5.22
C LEU A 181 6.17 -10.66 -5.71
N LYS A 182 5.83 -11.60 -4.85
CA LYS A 182 4.87 -12.68 -5.15
C LYS A 182 3.66 -12.56 -4.23
N ASP A 183 2.49 -12.94 -4.75
CA ASP A 183 1.22 -13.00 -4.03
C ASP A 183 0.95 -11.75 -3.18
N SER A 184 1.21 -10.58 -3.76
CA SER A 184 1.21 -9.31 -3.04
C SER A 184 0.00 -8.46 -3.43
N SER A 185 -0.69 -7.89 -2.44
CA SER A 185 -1.76 -6.94 -2.72
C SER A 185 -1.23 -5.68 -3.40
N VAL A 186 -2.05 -5.00 -4.22
CA VAL A 186 -1.73 -3.70 -4.82
C VAL A 186 -1.25 -2.71 -3.76
N ARG A 187 -1.90 -2.64 -2.58
CA ARG A 187 -1.45 -1.81 -1.45
C ARG A 187 -0.03 -2.17 -1.00
N SER A 188 0.30 -3.45 -0.90
CA SER A 188 1.64 -3.92 -0.52
C SER A 188 2.70 -3.56 -1.58
N ILE A 189 2.34 -3.64 -2.86
CA ILE A 189 3.23 -3.25 -3.95
C ILE A 189 3.49 -1.74 -3.91
N LEU A 190 2.46 -0.90 -3.72
CA LEU A 190 2.60 0.55 -3.56
C LEU A 190 3.50 0.91 -2.36
N ASN A 191 3.33 0.21 -1.23
CA ASN A 191 4.21 0.35 -0.07
C ASN A 191 5.68 0.05 -0.43
N SER A 192 5.93 -1.04 -1.17
CA SER A 192 7.27 -1.40 -1.63
C SER A 192 7.87 -0.39 -2.61
N ILE A 193 7.08 0.12 -3.57
CA ILE A 193 7.51 1.15 -4.52
C ILE A 193 7.91 2.43 -3.77
N MET A 194 7.09 2.89 -2.82
CA MET A 194 7.38 4.05 -2.00
C MET A 194 8.71 3.89 -1.23
N LEU A 195 8.90 2.74 -0.59
CA LEU A 195 10.13 2.46 0.18
C LEU A 195 11.38 2.44 -0.70
N LYS A 196 11.32 1.79 -1.88
CA LYS A 196 12.47 1.71 -2.79
C LYS A 196 12.78 3.01 -3.51
N SER A 197 11.76 3.82 -3.79
CA SER A 197 11.91 5.13 -4.45
C SER A 197 12.31 6.25 -3.49
N SER A 198 12.46 5.97 -2.19
CA SER A 198 12.68 6.95 -1.12
C SER A 198 11.55 7.96 -0.90
N SER A 199 10.41 7.78 -1.56
CA SER A 199 9.19 8.54 -1.33
C SER A 199 8.72 8.36 0.13
N LYS A 200 8.09 9.39 0.70
CA LYS A 200 7.59 9.39 2.10
C LYS A 200 6.13 9.01 2.18
N SER A 201 5.35 9.22 1.13
CA SER A 201 3.95 8.83 1.11
C SER A 201 3.45 8.47 -0.27
N TRP A 202 2.35 7.73 -0.31
CA TRP A 202 1.48 7.63 -1.48
C TRP A 202 0.04 7.88 -1.06
N VAL A 203 -0.76 8.44 -1.97
CA VAL A 203 -2.18 8.72 -1.77
C VAL A 203 -2.97 8.12 -2.90
N PHE A 204 -3.86 7.20 -2.57
CA PHE A 204 -4.89 6.69 -3.46
C PHE A 204 -6.20 7.44 -3.21
N PHE A 205 -6.88 7.88 -4.26
CA PHE A 205 -8.25 8.39 -4.16
C PHE A 205 -9.05 8.05 -5.39
N ARG A 206 -10.37 7.93 -5.21
CA ARG A 206 -11.33 7.88 -6.31
C ARG A 206 -11.89 9.27 -6.59
N TYR A 207 -12.17 9.55 -7.85
CA TYR A 207 -12.82 10.78 -8.31
C TYR A 207 -13.82 10.49 -9.43
N GLY A 208 -14.56 11.52 -9.86
CA GLY A 208 -15.66 11.41 -10.81
C GLY A 208 -17.01 11.24 -10.10
N ALA A 209 -18.10 11.64 -10.78
CA ALA A 209 -19.45 11.62 -10.21
C ALA A 209 -19.90 10.22 -9.76
N ARG A 210 -19.41 9.18 -10.45
CA ARG A 210 -19.68 7.77 -10.13
C ARG A 210 -18.53 7.08 -9.41
N LYS A 211 -17.46 7.82 -9.06
CA LYS A 211 -16.22 7.24 -8.52
C LYS A 211 -15.62 6.19 -9.47
N ASP A 212 -15.76 6.47 -10.77
CA ASP A 212 -15.32 5.65 -11.91
C ASP A 212 -13.89 5.95 -12.34
N SER A 213 -13.20 6.84 -11.62
CA SER A 213 -11.79 7.14 -11.83
C SER A 213 -10.99 7.04 -10.55
N PHE A 214 -9.69 6.80 -10.67
CA PHE A 214 -8.77 6.80 -9.53
C PHE A 214 -7.40 7.39 -9.89
N SER A 215 -6.71 7.85 -8.85
CA SER A 215 -5.33 8.33 -8.94
C SER A 215 -4.50 7.82 -7.79
N VAL A 216 -3.22 7.57 -8.06
CA VAL A 216 -2.18 7.40 -7.04
C VAL A 216 -1.19 8.54 -7.20
N LEU A 217 -1.02 9.32 -6.14
CA LEU A 217 0.03 10.34 -6.03
C LEU A 217 1.13 9.80 -5.13
N MET A 218 2.39 10.08 -5.44
CA MET A 218 3.53 9.66 -4.62
C MET A 218 4.42 10.88 -4.33
N HIS A 219 4.78 11.04 -3.05
CA HIS A 219 5.53 12.20 -2.53
C HIS A 219 6.70 11.73 -1.66
#